data_AF-A0A061G946-F1
#
_entry.id   AF-A0A061G946-F1
#
_cell.length_a   1.000
_cell.length_b   1.000
_cell.length_c   1.000
_cell.angle_alpha   90.00
_cell.angle_beta   90.00
_cell.angle_gamma   90.00
#
_symmetry.space_group_name_H-M   'P 1'
#
loop_
_entity.id
_entity.type
_entity.pdbx_description
1 polymer ?
#
loop_
_entity_poly.entity_id
_entity_poly.type
_entity_poly.pdbx_seq_one_letter_code
_entity_poly.pdbx_strand_id
1 'polypeptide(L)'
;MDWLSPCHASVDCYHKLVRFDFPGEPSFSIQGDRSNAPTKLISVMSTKRLLRQCCSGYLVVVRDTQAKVGDINQVSVVNEFMDVFLEELLGLPPKREIEFCIDLIPDTRPIFIPLYRMAPTELKELKDQLEDLLDKGFIGPSVSP
;
A
#
# COMPACT_ATOMS: atom_id res chain seq x y z
N MET A 1 20.78 5.23 -19.92
CA MET A 1 19.85 4.11 -19.60
C MET A 1 20.64 3.17 -18.72
N ASP A 2 20.86 3.56 -17.46
CA ASP A 2 21.96 2.99 -16.64
C ASP A 2 21.41 2.10 -15.52
N TRP A 3 20.08 1.99 -15.43
CA TRP A 3 19.37 1.23 -14.41
C TRP A 3 19.53 -0.29 -14.57
N LEU A 4 20.04 -0.76 -15.72
CA LEU A 4 20.32 -2.18 -15.97
C LEU A 4 21.73 -2.60 -15.52
N SER A 5 22.65 -1.64 -15.37
CA SER A 5 24.04 -1.90 -14.96
C SER A 5 24.15 -2.58 -13.59
N PRO A 6 23.37 -2.18 -12.55
CA PRO A 6 23.37 -2.89 -11.27
C PRO A 6 22.87 -4.34 -11.37
N CYS A 7 22.03 -4.63 -12.37
CA CYS A 7 21.46 -5.96 -12.60
C CYS A 7 22.31 -6.83 -13.53
N HIS A 8 23.51 -6.36 -13.94
CA HIS A 8 24.35 -7.03 -14.93
C HIS A 8 23.56 -7.46 -16.19
N ALA A 9 22.61 -6.62 -16.60
CA ALA A 9 21.63 -6.99 -17.61
C ALA A 9 21.97 -6.35 -18.95
N SER A 10 21.91 -7.14 -20.02
CA SER A 10 22.01 -6.67 -21.41
C SER A 10 20.73 -6.98 -22.17
N VAL A 11 20.25 -6.00 -22.94
CA VAL A 11 18.99 -6.11 -23.71
C VAL A 11 19.32 -6.20 -25.19
N ASP A 12 18.97 -7.33 -25.80
CA ASP A 12 18.95 -7.51 -27.24
C ASP A 12 17.52 -7.30 -27.74
N CYS A 13 17.23 -6.07 -28.18
CA CYS A 13 15.91 -5.70 -28.68
C CYS A 13 15.52 -6.46 -29.95
N TYR A 14 16.49 -6.82 -30.80
CA TYR A 14 16.23 -7.48 -32.07
C TYR A 14 15.71 -8.91 -31.81
N HIS A 15 16.40 -9.65 -30.95
CA HIS A 15 16.00 -11.00 -30.54
C HIS A 15 14.98 -11.02 -29.38
N LYS A 16 14.57 -9.85 -28.86
CA LYS A 16 13.72 -9.69 -27.67
C LYS A 16 14.24 -10.47 -26.47
N LEU A 17 15.54 -10.44 -26.23
CA LEU A 17 16.20 -11.21 -25.18
C LEU A 17 16.77 -10.26 -24.14
N VAL A 18 16.57 -10.58 -22.86
CA VAL A 18 17.31 -9.95 -21.76
C VAL A 18 18.24 -11.00 -21.17
N ARG A 19 19.55 -10.72 -21.16
CA ARG A 19 20.57 -11.59 -20.56
C ARG A 19 21.04 -10.98 -19.26
N PHE A 20 21.30 -11.82 -18.27
CA PHE A 20 21.81 -11.44 -16.96
C PHE A 20 23.12 -12.19 -16.70
N ASP A 21 24.20 -11.44 -16.50
CA ASP A 21 25.57 -11.96 -16.42
C ASP A 21 26.24 -11.53 -15.09
N PHE A 22 25.81 -12.16 -13.99
CA PHE A 22 26.38 -11.90 -12.68
C PHE A 22 27.75 -12.58 -12.51
N PRO A 23 28.79 -11.87 -12.04
CA PRO A 23 30.12 -12.46 -11.88
C PRO A 23 30.12 -13.56 -10.82
N GLY A 24 30.45 -14.79 -11.23
CA GLY A 24 30.51 -15.97 -10.35
C GLY A 24 29.23 -16.81 -10.29
N GLU A 25 28.16 -16.37 -10.97
CA GLU A 25 26.90 -17.11 -11.10
C GLU A 25 26.67 -17.58 -12.55
N PRO A 26 25.90 -18.65 -12.77
CA PRO A 26 25.51 -19.05 -14.12
C PRO A 26 24.64 -17.96 -14.75
N SER A 27 25.01 -17.54 -15.97
CA SER A 27 24.20 -16.59 -16.71
C SER A 27 22.86 -17.19 -17.10
N PHE A 28 21.82 -16.36 -17.11
CA PHE A 28 20.49 -16.75 -17.54
C PHE A 28 19.89 -15.69 -18.45
N SER A 29 18.89 -16.09 -19.23
CA SER A 29 18.25 -15.18 -20.18
C SER A 29 16.74 -15.35 -20.20
N ILE A 30 16.04 -14.23 -20.34
CA ILE A 30 14.60 -14.15 -20.48
C ILE A 30 14.30 -13.77 -21.92
N GLN A 31 13.67 -14.67 -22.65
CA GLN A 31 13.29 -14.44 -24.03
C GLN A 31 11.82 -14.02 -24.10
N GLY A 32 11.57 -12.85 -24.68
CA GLY A 32 10.23 -12.39 -25.03
C GLY A 32 9.66 -13.25 -26.15
N ASP A 33 8.42 -13.71 -25.96
CA ASP A 33 7.77 -14.64 -26.89
C ASP A 33 7.59 -14.03 -28.30
N ARG A 34 7.93 -14.83 -29.32
CA ARG A 34 7.60 -14.60 -30.74
C ARG A 34 6.99 -15.85 -31.39
N SER A 35 6.86 -16.94 -30.65
CA SER A 35 6.56 -18.25 -31.22
C SER A 35 5.13 -18.65 -30.91
N ASN A 36 4.38 -19.09 -31.93
CA ASN A 36 3.19 -19.94 -31.75
C ASN A 36 3.54 -21.33 -31.16
N ALA A 37 4.72 -21.48 -30.55
CA ALA A 37 5.10 -22.69 -29.85
C ALA A 37 4.42 -22.67 -28.47
N PRO A 38 3.79 -23.77 -28.04
CA PRO A 38 3.12 -23.79 -26.74
C PRO A 38 4.14 -23.51 -25.64
N THR A 39 3.94 -22.42 -24.92
CA THR A 39 4.67 -22.14 -23.67
C THR A 39 4.55 -23.37 -22.78
N LYS A 40 5.67 -23.86 -22.24
CA LYS A 40 5.65 -25.01 -21.31
C LYS A 40 5.06 -24.57 -19.98
N LEU A 41 3.74 -24.53 -19.92
CA LEU A 41 2.97 -24.32 -18.70
C LEU A 41 3.06 -25.58 -17.85
N ILE A 42 3.46 -25.41 -16.60
CA ILE A 42 3.44 -26.48 -15.59
C ILE A 42 2.31 -26.22 -14.60
N SER A 43 1.70 -27.29 -14.10
CA SER A 43 0.66 -27.17 -13.08
C SER A 43 1.24 -26.69 -11.75
N VAL A 44 0.39 -26.06 -10.93
CA VAL A 44 0.76 -25.63 -9.56
C VAL A 44 1.31 -26.78 -8.71
N MET A 45 0.80 -28.01 -8.91
CA MET A 45 1.29 -29.19 -8.21
C MET A 45 2.74 -29.53 -8.61
N SER A 46 3.04 -29.46 -9.92
CA SER A 46 4.40 -29.65 -10.43
C SER A 46 5.35 -28.57 -9.92
N THR A 47 4.90 -27.31 -9.87
CA THR A 47 5.68 -26.20 -9.29
C THR A 47 6.00 -26.46 -7.82
N LYS A 48 5.00 -26.84 -7.00
CA LYS A 48 5.21 -27.19 -5.59
C LYS A 48 6.20 -28.34 -5.42
N ARG A 49 6.15 -29.35 -6.29
CA ARG A 49 7.10 -30.48 -6.27
C ARG A 49 8.53 -30.02 -6.58
N LEU A 50 8.71 -29.17 -7.59
CA LEU A 50 10.02 -28.64 -7.98
C LEU A 50 10.63 -27.75 -6.89
N LEU A 51 9.83 -26.89 -6.27
CA LEU A 51 10.28 -26.06 -5.14
C LEU A 51 10.74 -26.92 -3.94
N ARG A 52 10.09 -28.05 -3.69
CA ARG A 52 10.54 -29.02 -2.66
C ARG A 52 11.83 -29.75 -3.02
N GLN A 53 12.19 -29.81 -4.30
CA GLN A 53 13.42 -30.42 -4.81
C GLN A 53 14.59 -29.41 -4.88
N CYS A 54 14.51 -28.31 -4.10
CA CYS A 54 15.49 -27.22 -4.07
C CYS A 54 15.66 -26.47 -5.40
N CYS A 55 14.70 -26.53 -6.33
CA CYS A 55 14.72 -25.63 -7.48
C CYS A 55 14.35 -24.21 -7.06
N SER A 56 15.11 -23.21 -7.53
CA SER A 56 14.78 -21.79 -7.36
C SER A 56 13.55 -21.41 -8.20
N GLY A 57 12.56 -20.79 -7.57
CA GLY A 57 11.39 -20.23 -8.25
C GLY A 57 11.37 -18.72 -8.10
N TYR A 58 11.01 -18.02 -9.18
CA TYR A 58 10.87 -16.57 -9.19
C TYR A 58 9.42 -16.18 -9.44
N LEU A 59 8.89 -15.29 -8.60
CA LEU A 59 7.56 -14.71 -8.82
C LEU A 59 7.71 -13.50 -9.73
N VAL A 60 7.09 -13.56 -10.91
CA VAL A 60 7.02 -12.42 -11.82
C VAL A 60 5.62 -11.87 -11.78
N VAL A 61 5.48 -10.63 -11.30
CA VAL A 61 4.22 -9.89 -11.35
C VAL A 61 4.28 -8.94 -12.53
N VAL A 62 3.44 -9.17 -13.53
CA VAL A 62 3.26 -8.23 -14.64
C VAL A 62 2.16 -7.26 -14.23
N ARG A 63 2.52 -5.98 -14.05
CA ARG A 63 1.54 -4.90 -13.90
C ARG A 63 1.44 -4.15 -15.22
N ASP A 64 0.24 -4.09 -15.76
CA ASP A 64 -0.07 -3.17 -16.85
C ASP A 64 -0.11 -1.75 -16.27
N THR A 65 0.81 -0.88 -16.74
CA THR A 65 0.90 0.52 -16.32
C THR A 65 -0.06 1.43 -17.06
N GLN A 66 -0.71 0.94 -18.12
CA GLN A 66 -1.73 1.65 -18.89
C GLN A 66 -3.15 1.23 -18.53
N ALA A 67 -3.31 0.07 -17.88
CA ALA A 67 -4.58 -0.31 -17.28
C ALA A 67 -4.96 0.72 -16.21
N LYS A 68 -6.06 1.45 -16.46
CA LYS A 68 -6.74 2.19 -15.39
C LYS A 68 -6.95 1.23 -14.23
N VAL A 69 -6.53 1.62 -13.03
CA VAL A 69 -6.87 0.90 -11.81
C VAL A 69 -8.38 0.66 -11.88
N GLY A 70 -8.78 -0.61 -11.97
CA GLY A 70 -10.19 -0.97 -12.01
C GLY A 70 -10.89 -0.39 -10.78
N ASP A 71 -12.19 -0.12 -10.90
CA ASP A 71 -12.99 0.34 -9.75
C ASP A 71 -12.69 -0.56 -8.54
N ILE A 72 -12.32 0.02 -7.40
CA ILE A 72 -11.92 -0.72 -6.20
C ILE A 72 -13.07 -1.62 -5.71
N ASN A 73 -14.30 -1.28 -6.09
CA ASN A 73 -15.52 -2.08 -5.89
C ASN A 73 -15.49 -3.44 -6.62
N GLN A 74 -14.56 -3.66 -7.57
CA GLN A 74 -14.37 -4.95 -8.24
C GLN A 74 -13.59 -5.95 -7.37
N VAL A 75 -12.96 -5.50 -6.29
CA VAL A 75 -12.31 -6.37 -5.31
C VAL A 75 -13.40 -6.98 -4.43
N SER A 76 -13.59 -8.31 -4.48
CA SER A 76 -14.63 -9.03 -3.73
C SER A 76 -14.70 -8.61 -2.26
N VAL A 77 -13.54 -8.53 -1.59
CA VAL A 77 -13.43 -8.15 -0.18
C VAL A 77 -13.88 -6.71 0.07
N VAL A 78 -13.64 -5.78 -0.86
CA VAL A 78 -14.06 -4.38 -0.69
C VAL A 78 -15.57 -4.26 -0.88
N ASN A 79 -16.13 -5.00 -1.85
CA ASN A 79 -17.57 -5.04 -2.09
C ASN A 79 -18.35 -5.68 -0.92
N GLU A 80 -17.76 -6.67 -0.25
CA GLU A 80 -18.33 -7.30 0.94
C GLU A 80 -18.41 -6.35 2.16
N PHE A 81 -17.53 -5.34 2.22
CA PHE A 81 -17.41 -4.41 3.35
C PHE A 81 -17.45 -2.94 2.92
N MET A 82 -18.33 -2.60 1.98
CA MET A 82 -18.42 -1.23 1.44
C MET A 82 -18.70 -0.16 2.50
N ASP A 83 -19.39 -0.53 3.58
CA ASP A 83 -19.68 0.33 4.73
C ASP A 83 -18.44 0.68 5.56
N VAL A 84 -17.37 -0.12 5.47
CA VAL A 84 -16.08 0.13 6.14
C VAL A 84 -15.14 0.98 5.28
N PHE A 85 -15.24 0.87 3.95
CA PHE A 85 -14.38 1.56 2.99
C PHE A 85 -15.05 2.80 2.37
N LEU A 86 -15.82 3.53 3.16
CA LEU A 86 -16.40 4.80 2.72
C LEU A 86 -15.31 5.86 2.51
N GLU A 87 -15.50 6.73 1.53
CA GLU A 87 -14.60 7.86 1.25
C GLU A 87 -14.56 8.86 2.40
N GLU A 88 -15.67 8.97 3.15
CA GLU A 88 -15.80 9.80 4.34
C GLU A 88 -16.26 8.99 5.55
N LEU A 89 -15.72 9.30 6.72
CA LEU A 89 -16.15 8.70 7.99
C LEU A 89 -17.46 9.34 8.45
N LEU A 90 -18.51 8.52 8.58
CA LEU A 90 -19.86 8.96 8.96
C LEU A 90 -20.04 9.31 10.45
N GLY A 91 -19.02 9.07 11.28
CA GLY A 91 -19.05 9.39 12.70
C GLY A 91 -18.17 8.47 13.53
N LEU A 92 -18.31 8.57 14.85
CA LEU A 92 -17.55 7.74 15.79
C LEU A 92 -17.90 6.26 15.64
N PRO A 93 -16.92 5.35 15.80
CA PRO A 93 -17.20 3.93 15.82
C PRO A 93 -18.15 3.58 16.99
N PRO A 94 -18.92 2.48 16.90
CA PRO A 94 -19.75 2.00 17.98
C PRO A 94 -18.97 1.87 19.29
N LYS A 95 -19.66 2.06 20.42
CA LYS A 95 -19.06 1.93 21.75
C LYS A 95 -18.38 0.56 21.86
N ARG A 96 -17.05 0.57 22.03
CA ARG A 96 -16.26 -0.64 22.25
C ARG A 96 -16.45 -1.08 23.71
N GLU A 97 -16.36 -2.38 23.94
CA GLU A 97 -16.41 -2.97 25.30
C GLU A 97 -15.16 -2.62 26.12
N ILE A 98 -14.07 -2.25 25.44
CA ILE A 98 -12.80 -1.86 26.04
C ILE A 98 -12.73 -0.33 26.06
N GLU A 99 -12.51 0.23 27.25
CA GLU A 99 -12.20 1.64 27.44
C GLU A 99 -10.71 1.88 27.15
N PHE A 100 -10.42 2.92 26.35
CA PHE A 100 -9.05 3.36 26.10
C PHE A 100 -8.67 4.40 27.16
N CYS A 101 -7.79 4.01 28.07
CA CYS A 101 -7.23 4.90 29.09
C CYS A 101 -5.85 5.39 28.67
N ILE A 102 -5.53 6.65 28.98
CA ILE A 102 -4.19 7.20 28.84
C ILE A 102 -3.53 7.14 30.21
N ASP A 103 -2.62 6.19 30.41
CA ASP A 103 -1.87 6.06 31.65
C ASP A 103 -0.81 7.18 31.74
N LEU A 104 -0.88 7.98 32.79
CA LEU A 104 0.09 9.03 33.06
C LEU A 104 1.23 8.48 33.92
N ILE A 105 2.45 8.98 33.67
CA ILE A 105 3.56 8.76 34.59
C ILE A 105 3.19 9.43 35.93
N PRO A 106 3.45 8.79 37.09
CA PRO A 106 3.24 9.41 38.39
C PRO A 106 3.81 10.83 38.46
N ASP A 107 3.10 11.72 39.14
CA ASP A 107 3.44 13.15 39.30
C ASP A 107 3.37 14.02 38.02
N THR A 108 2.86 13.48 36.90
CA THR A 108 2.57 14.29 35.71
C THR A 108 1.45 15.29 36.02
N ARG A 109 1.71 16.57 35.73
CA ARG A 109 0.71 17.66 35.87
C ARG A 109 0.14 18.04 34.50
N PRO A 110 -1.12 18.50 34.42
CA PRO A 110 -1.66 19.09 33.21
C PRO A 110 -0.77 20.24 32.72
N ILE A 111 -0.64 20.35 31.40
CA ILE A 111 0.11 21.44 30.77
C ILE A 111 -0.89 22.35 30.08
N PHE A 112 -0.83 23.63 30.43
CA PHE A 112 -1.56 24.67 29.73
C PHE A 112 -0.62 25.45 28.81
N ILE A 113 -0.85 25.36 27.50
CA ILE A 113 -0.11 26.10 26.49
C ILE A 113 -1.06 27.12 25.83
N PRO A 114 -0.71 28.41 25.77
CA PRO A 114 -1.55 29.40 25.11
C PRO A 114 -1.61 29.13 23.60
N LEU A 115 -2.75 29.48 22.99
CA LEU A 115 -2.94 29.34 21.55
C LEU A 115 -1.94 30.22 20.78
N TYR A 116 -1.38 29.68 19.71
CA TYR A 116 -0.54 30.45 18.78
C TYR A 116 -1.35 31.52 18.05
N ARG A 117 -0.67 32.62 17.71
CA ARG A 117 -1.28 33.68 16.87
C ARG A 117 -1.38 33.17 15.44
N MET A 118 -2.58 33.20 14.89
CA MET A 118 -2.90 32.81 13.51
C MET A 118 -3.45 34.01 12.73
N ALA A 119 -3.19 34.04 11.42
CA ALA A 119 -3.77 35.04 10.54
C ALA A 119 -5.29 34.84 10.39
N PRO A 120 -6.07 35.87 9.97
CA PRO A 120 -7.52 35.75 9.82
C PRO A 120 -7.96 34.61 8.88
N THR A 121 -7.19 34.33 7.82
CA THR A 121 -7.48 33.23 6.88
C THR A 121 -7.28 31.87 7.53
N GLU A 122 -6.24 31.71 8.34
CA GLU A 122 -5.96 30.45 9.07
C GLU A 122 -7.02 30.21 10.15
N LEU A 123 -7.45 31.25 10.86
CA LEU A 123 -8.53 31.15 11.85
C LEU A 123 -9.86 30.76 11.22
N LYS A 124 -10.14 31.22 10.00
CA LYS A 124 -11.34 30.82 9.26
C LYS A 124 -11.29 29.33 8.91
N GLU A 125 -10.18 28.87 8.32
CA GLU A 125 -9.99 27.46 7.99
C GLU A 125 -10.08 26.56 9.23
N LEU A 126 -9.42 26.95 10.32
CA LEU A 126 -9.48 26.21 11.58
C LEU A 126 -10.91 26.11 12.11
N LYS A 127 -11.69 27.20 12.01
CA LYS A 127 -13.09 27.18 12.43
C LYS A 127 -13.90 26.21 11.57
N ASP A 128 -13.75 26.27 10.24
CA ASP A 128 -14.51 25.43 9.31
C ASP A 128 -14.20 23.93 9.57
N GLN A 129 -12.95 23.58 9.87
CA GLN A 129 -12.56 22.22 10.25
C GLN A 129 -13.12 21.79 11.61
N LEU A 130 -13.12 22.68 12.61
CA LEU A 130 -13.68 22.36 13.92
C LEU A 130 -15.20 22.16 13.86
N GLU A 131 -15.90 22.92 13.02
CA GLU A 131 -17.34 22.77 12.79
C GLU A 131 -17.67 21.42 12.14
N ASP A 132 -16.92 21.03 11.10
CA ASP A 132 -17.04 19.68 10.49
C ASP A 132 -16.80 18.54 11.50
N LEU A 133 -15.78 18.67 12.35
CA LEU A 133 -15.48 17.65 13.38
C LEU A 133 -16.55 17.59 14.48
N LEU A 134 -17.16 18.72 14.83
CA LEU A 134 -18.28 18.79 15.77
C LEU A 134 -19.54 18.16 15.18
N ASP A 135 -19.85 18.45 13.92
CA ASP A 135 -21.01 17.90 13.21
C ASP A 135 -20.89 16.37 13.06
N LYS A 136 -19.68 15.86 12.83
CA LYS A 136 -19.37 14.42 12.80
C LYS A 136 -19.33 13.78 14.20
N GLY A 137 -19.37 14.58 15.27
CA GLY A 137 -19.33 14.11 16.65
C GLY A 137 -17.97 13.56 17.10
N PHE A 138 -16.88 13.86 16.38
CA PHE A 138 -15.54 13.41 16.76
C PHE A 138 -14.95 14.18 17.93
N ILE A 139 -15.38 15.43 18.11
CA ILE A 139 -14.98 16.29 19.22
C ILE A 139 -16.21 16.86 19.91
N GLY A 140 -16.02 17.39 21.12
CA GLY A 140 -17.06 18.09 21.86
C GLY A 140 -16.46 19.15 22.79
N PRO A 141 -17.29 20.10 23.26
CA PRO A 141 -16.83 21.11 24.20
C PRO A 141 -16.37 20.46 25.51
N SER A 142 -15.22 20.89 26.01
CA SER A 142 -14.64 20.38 27.25
C SER A 142 -14.10 21.52 28.11
N VAL A 143 -13.97 21.24 29.41
CA VAL A 143 -13.32 22.11 30.39
C VAL A 143 -12.18 21.30 31.00
N SER A 144 -10.99 21.43 30.42
CA SER A 144 -9.77 20.76 30.90
C SER A 144 -9.07 21.61 31.98
N PRO A 145 -8.49 20.98 33.02
CA PRO A 145 -7.81 21.66 34.13
C PRO A 145 -6.44 22.26 33.74
#